data_AF-A0A485JEV9-F1
#
_entry.id   AF-A0A485JEV9-F1
#
_cell.length_a   1.000
_cell.length_b   1.000
_cell.length_c   1.000
_cell.angle_alpha   90.00
_cell.angle_beta   90.00
_cell.angle_gamma   90.00
#
_symmetry.space_group_name_H-M   'P 1'
#
loop_
_entity.id
_entity.type
_entity.pdbx_description
1 polymer ?
#
loop_
_entity_poly.entity_id
_entity_poly.type
_entity_poly.pdbx_seq_one_letter_code
_entity_poly.pdbx_strand_id
1 'polypeptide(L)'
;MGLFPLRLTSQRVIWPRCAKLAAEGHFAEARVINQRLMPLHNKLFVEPNPIPVKWACKELGLVATDTLRLPMTPITDSGRETVRAALKHAGLL
;
A
#
# COMPACT_ATOMS: atom_id res chain seq x y z
N MET A 1 1.21 -18.27 -19.82
CA MET A 1 1.57 -16.88 -19.46
C MET A 1 0.31 -16.24 -18.88
N GLY A 2 0.06 -16.48 -17.60
CA GLY A 2 -1.27 -16.26 -16.99
C GLY A 2 -1.54 -14.78 -16.72
N LEU A 3 -2.59 -14.25 -17.34
CA LEU A 3 -3.22 -12.99 -16.96
C LEU A 3 -3.58 -13.07 -15.48
N PHE A 4 -2.93 -12.26 -14.65
CA PHE A 4 -3.35 -12.02 -13.27
C PHE A 4 -4.76 -11.43 -13.33
N PRO A 5 -5.81 -12.13 -12.89
CA PRO A 5 -7.11 -11.50 -12.79
C PRO A 5 -7.01 -10.55 -11.61
N LEU A 6 -6.85 -9.25 -11.88
CA LEU A 6 -7.09 -8.20 -10.90
C LEU A 6 -8.56 -8.30 -10.50
N ARG A 7 -8.89 -9.19 -9.55
CA ARG A 7 -10.07 -9.01 -8.71
C ARG A 7 -9.82 -7.72 -7.95
N LEU A 8 -10.23 -6.61 -8.57
CA LEU A 8 -10.37 -5.33 -7.93
C LEU A 8 -11.43 -5.50 -6.86
N THR A 9 -11.03 -6.00 -5.69
CA THR A 9 -11.86 -5.90 -4.50
C THR A 9 -12.09 -4.40 -4.26
N SER A 10 -13.27 -4.03 -3.79
CA SER A 10 -13.70 -2.62 -3.58
C SER A 10 -12.66 -1.76 -2.82
N GLN A 11 -11.79 -2.40 -2.05
CA GLN A 11 -10.74 -1.77 -1.26
C GLN A 11 -9.50 -1.32 -2.07
N ARG A 12 -9.17 -1.95 -3.21
CA ARG A 12 -7.96 -1.63 -4.00
C ARG A 12 -8.07 -0.34 -4.83
N VAL A 13 -9.27 0.24 -4.91
CA VAL A 13 -9.54 1.50 -5.64
C VAL A 13 -9.66 2.72 -4.71
N ILE A 14 -9.35 2.55 -3.42
CA ILE A 14 -9.52 3.59 -2.40
C ILE A 14 -8.68 4.85 -2.68
N TRP A 15 -7.42 4.70 -3.09
CA TRP A 15 -6.55 5.83 -3.40
C TRP A 15 -6.95 6.55 -4.71
N PRO A 16 -7.18 5.85 -5.85
CA PRO A 16 -7.74 6.48 -7.04
C PRO A 16 -9.03 7.25 -6.80
N ARG A 17 -9.92 6.72 -5.93
CA ARG A 17 -11.15 7.43 -5.55
C ARG A 17 -10.88 8.71 -4.76
N CYS A 18 -9.92 8.68 -3.83
CA CYS A 18 -9.48 9.89 -3.12
C CYS A 18 -9.00 10.97 -4.10
N ALA A 19 -8.13 10.59 -5.05
CA ALA A 19 -7.59 11.52 -6.04
C ALA A 19 -8.69 12.11 -6.94
N LYS A 20 -9.64 11.27 -7.38
CA LYS A 20 -10.79 11.70 -8.17
C LYS A 20 -11.65 12.74 -7.43
N LEU A 21 -12.05 12.45 -6.20
CA LEU A 21 -12.85 13.37 -5.38
C LEU A 21 -12.14 14.71 -5.17
N ALA A 22 -10.83 14.69 -4.93
CA ALA A 22 -10.05 15.91 -4.80
C ALA A 22 -10.02 16.72 -6.11
N ALA A 23 -9.86 16.06 -7.25
CA ALA A 23 -9.88 16.72 -8.57
C ALA A 23 -11.24 17.33 -8.93
N GLU A 24 -12.33 16.73 -8.44
CA GLU A 24 -13.70 17.21 -8.62
C GLU A 24 -14.12 18.26 -7.56
N GLY A 25 -13.23 18.64 -6.63
CA GLY A 25 -13.50 19.63 -5.59
C GLY A 25 -14.22 19.10 -4.34
N HIS A 26 -14.49 17.80 -4.27
CA HIS A 26 -15.10 17.11 -3.12
C HIS A 26 -14.07 16.87 -1.99
N PHE A 27 -13.50 17.95 -1.45
CA PHE A 27 -12.37 17.88 -0.50
C PHE A 27 -12.72 17.21 0.83
N ALA A 28 -13.94 17.38 1.35
CA ALA A 28 -14.35 16.76 2.61
C ALA A 28 -14.33 15.23 2.51
N GLU A 29 -14.91 14.68 1.44
CA GLU A 29 -14.93 13.24 1.17
C GLU A 29 -13.53 12.69 0.87
N ALA A 30 -12.74 13.41 0.05
CA ALA A 30 -11.35 13.06 -0.20
C ALA A 30 -10.53 13.02 1.09
N ARG A 31 -10.75 13.98 2.01
CA ARG A 31 -10.03 14.04 3.28
C ARG A 31 -10.34 12.84 4.19
N VAL A 32 -11.58 12.37 4.23
CA VAL A 32 -11.94 11.15 4.99
C VAL A 32 -11.15 9.95 4.47
N ILE A 33 -11.08 9.78 3.14
CA ILE A 33 -10.33 8.67 2.55
C ILE A 33 -8.83 8.83 2.81
N ASN A 34 -8.29 10.02 2.60
CA ASN A 34 -6.87 10.28 2.84
C ASN A 34 -6.50 10.00 4.31
N GLN A 35 -7.31 10.43 5.28
CA GLN A 35 -7.09 10.16 6.70
C GLN A 35 -7.04 8.66 7.02
N ARG A 36 -7.90 7.85 6.39
CA ARG A 36 -7.86 6.38 6.52
C ARG A 36 -6.56 5.78 5.96
N LEU A 37 -6.01 6.37 4.89
CA LEU A 37 -4.78 5.89 4.25
C LEU A 37 -3.49 6.44 4.88
N MET A 38 -3.56 7.55 5.61
CA MET A 38 -2.39 8.20 6.21
C MET A 38 -1.53 7.27 7.08
N PRO A 39 -2.09 6.39 7.93
CA PRO A 39 -1.28 5.42 8.67
C PRO A 39 -0.45 4.53 7.74
N LEU A 40 -1.03 4.03 6.66
CA LEU A 40 -0.30 3.25 5.66
C LEU A 40 0.77 4.08 4.96
N HIS A 41 0.46 5.30 4.52
CA HIS A 41 1.46 6.20 3.91
C HIS A 41 2.67 6.39 4.82
N ASN A 42 2.45 6.64 6.11
CA ASN A 42 3.54 6.85 7.06
C ASN A 42 4.34 5.56 7.32
N LYS A 43 3.65 4.42 7.46
CA LYS A 43 4.32 3.13 7.79
C LYS A 43 5.07 2.52 6.62
N LEU A 44 4.78 2.92 5.37
CA LEU A 44 5.60 2.54 4.21
C LEU A 44 7.00 3.19 4.22
N PHE A 45 7.29 4.10 5.15
CA PHE A 45 8.61 4.70 5.37
C PHE A 45 9.22 4.32 6.73
N VAL A 46 8.78 3.21 7.35
CA VAL A 46 9.40 2.70 8.59
C VAL A 46 10.85 2.25 8.38
N GLU A 47 11.20 1.91 7.14
CA GLU A 47 12.54 1.58 6.66
C GLU A 47 12.79 2.28 5.31
N PRO A 48 14.04 2.34 4.81
CA PRO A 48 14.35 3.01 3.54
C PRO A 48 13.49 2.53 2.37
N ASN A 49 12.84 3.46 1.67
CA ASN A 49 12.11 3.18 0.45
C ASN A 49 13.06 2.70 -0.66
N PRO A 50 12.73 1.68 -1.49
CA PRO A 50 11.47 0.92 -1.59
C PRO A 50 11.33 -0.37 -0.77
N ILE A 51 12.11 -0.59 0.30
CA ILE A 51 12.06 -1.84 1.08
C ILE A 51 10.62 -2.20 1.53
N PRO A 52 9.87 -1.32 2.21
CA PRO A 52 8.54 -1.68 2.73
C PRO A 52 7.48 -1.87 1.66
N VAL A 53 7.46 -1.01 0.64
CA VAL A 53 6.44 -1.08 -0.42
C VAL A 53 6.63 -2.31 -1.32
N LYS A 54 7.87 -2.72 -1.59
CA LYS A 54 8.15 -3.95 -2.33
C LYS A 54 7.63 -5.17 -1.58
N TRP A 55 7.87 -5.23 -0.27
CA TRP A 55 7.34 -6.29 0.57
C TRP A 55 5.80 -6.28 0.60
N ALA A 56 5.18 -5.12 0.82
CA ALA A 56 3.72 -4.97 0.82
C ALA A 56 3.08 -5.45 -0.49
N CYS A 57 3.67 -5.09 -1.64
CA CYS A 57 3.18 -5.53 -2.95
C CYS A 57 3.23 -7.05 -3.10
N LYS A 58 4.29 -7.71 -2.61
CA LYS A 58 4.36 -9.19 -2.61
C LYS A 58 3.32 -9.80 -1.68
N GLU A 59 3.19 -9.27 -0.46
CA GLU A 59 2.19 -9.73 0.52
C GLU A 59 0.75 -9.61 -0.02
N LEU A 60 0.46 -8.57 -0.81
CA LEU A 60 -0.83 -8.37 -1.48
C LEU A 60 -1.02 -9.20 -2.77
N GLY A 61 -0.02 -9.98 -3.15
CA GLY A 61 -0.01 -10.77 -4.39
C GLY A 61 0.05 -9.92 -5.67
N LEU A 62 0.51 -8.67 -5.60
CA LEU A 62 0.64 -7.79 -6.77
C LEU A 62 1.91 -8.06 -7.59
N VAL A 63 2.94 -8.60 -6.95
CA VAL A 63 4.20 -9.01 -7.56
C VAL A 63 4.61 -10.37 -7.03
N ALA A 64 5.34 -11.16 -7.82
CA ALA A 64 5.82 -12.47 -7.39
C ALA A 64 6.92 -12.39 -6.31
N THR A 65 7.73 -11.33 -6.35
CA THR A 65 8.90 -11.17 -5.47
C THR A 65 9.07 -9.72 -5.01
N ASP A 66 9.55 -9.57 -3.78
CA ASP A 66 9.95 -8.30 -3.17
C ASP A 66 11.45 -8.03 -3.32
N THR A 67 12.14 -8.78 -4.20
CA THR A 67 13.59 -8.69 -4.42
C THR A 67 14.05 -7.27 -4.70
N LEU A 68 15.12 -6.89 -4.02
CA LEU A 68 15.80 -5.60 -4.15
C LEU A 68 17.21 -5.82 -4.67
N ARG A 69 17.76 -4.79 -5.31
CA ARG A 69 19.18 -4.75 -5.67
C ARG A 69 19.97 -4.16 -4.50
N LEU A 70 21.19 -4.65 -4.33
CA LEU A 70 22.15 -4.03 -3.42
C LEU A 70 22.33 -2.53 -3.78
N PRO A 71 22.55 -1.66 -2.78
CA PRO A 71 22.87 -1.96 -1.38
C PRO A 71 21.65 -2.20 -0.47
N MET A 72 20.42 -2.28 -1.01
CA MET A 72 19.23 -2.52 -0.20
C MET A 72 19.14 -3.96 0.31
N THR A 73 18.60 -4.10 1.51
CA THR A 73 18.37 -5.38 2.20
C THR A 73 16.89 -5.71 2.26
N PRO A 74 16.51 -6.98 2.45
CA PRO A 74 15.13 -7.35 2.77
C PRO A 74 14.62 -6.62 4.03
N ILE A 75 13.30 -6.41 4.10
CA ILE A 75 12.65 -5.78 5.25
C ILE A 75 12.83 -6.62 6.52
N THR A 76 13.04 -5.95 7.64
CA THR A 76 13.13 -6.62 8.95
C THR A 76 11.79 -7.20 9.40
N ASP A 77 11.82 -8.14 10.34
CA ASP A 77 10.61 -8.78 10.89
C ASP A 77 9.68 -7.74 11.53
N SER A 78 10.24 -6.79 12.29
CA SER A 78 9.51 -5.66 12.88
C SER A 78 8.90 -4.73 11.82
N GLY A 79 9.63 -4.48 10.73
CA GLY A 79 9.12 -3.75 9.58
C GLY A 79 7.92 -4.46 8.93
N ARG A 80 8.01 -5.78 8.75
CA ARG A 80 6.89 -6.58 8.21
C ARG A 80 5.65 -6.49 9.08
N GLU A 81 5.79 -6.62 10.41
CA GLU A 81 4.67 -6.50 11.35
C GLU A 81 4.02 -5.11 11.28
N THR A 82 4.85 -4.06 11.27
CA THR A 82 4.39 -2.67 11.18
C THR A 82 3.59 -2.41 9.89
N VAL A 83 4.11 -2.85 8.74
CA VAL A 83 3.46 -2.66 7.44
C VAL A 83 2.20 -3.52 7.34
N ARG A 84 2.23 -4.78 7.81
CA ARG A 84 1.07 -5.68 7.82
C ARG A 84 -0.10 -5.07 8.62
N ALA A 85 0.17 -4.51 9.79
CA ALA A 85 -0.84 -3.85 10.60
C ALA A 85 -1.44 -2.63 9.87
N ALA A 86 -0.62 -1.83 9.20
CA ALA A 86 -1.08 -0.68 8.45
C ALA A 86 -1.91 -1.07 7.20
N LEU A 87 -1.55 -2.15 6.51
CA LEU A 87 -2.32 -2.71 5.41
C LEU A 87 -3.70 -3.19 5.86
N LYS A 88 -3.79 -3.88 6.99
CA LYS A 88 -5.07 -4.27 7.61
C LYS A 88 -5.93 -3.07 7.99
N HIS A 89 -5.32 -2.04 8.58
CA HIS A 89 -6.03 -0.79 8.91
C HIS A 89 -6.59 -0.09 7.66
N ALA A 90 -5.81 -0.06 6.58
CA ALA A 90 -6.29 0.46 5.29
C ALA A 90 -7.38 -0.44 4.66
N GLY A 91 -7.52 -1.68 5.13
CA GLY A 91 -8.43 -2.69 4.60
C GLY A 91 -7.94 -3.27 3.28
N LEU A 92 -6.63 -3.45 3.10
CA LEU A 92 -6.04 -4.06 1.88
C LEU A 92 -5.66 -5.53 2.08
N LEU A 93 -5.51 -5.95 3.33
CA LEU A 93 -5.30 -7.32 3.82
C LEU A 93 -6.45 -7.70 4.75
#